data_AF-A0A257R1N3-F1
#
_entry.id   AF-A0A257R1N3-F1
#
_cell.length_a   1.000
_cell.length_b   1.000
_cell.length_c   1.000
_cell.angle_alpha   90.00
_cell.angle_beta   90.00
_cell.angle_gamma   90.00
#
_symmetry.space_group_name_H-M   'P 1'
#
loop_
_entity.id
_entity.type
_entity.pdbx_description
1 polymer ?
#
loop_
_entity_poly.entity_id
_entity_poly.type
_entity_poly.pdbx_seq_one_letter_code
_entity_poly.pdbx_strand_id
1 'polypeptide(L)'
;MSLFACATLGVPTQAMASAMEGYTQLIQYLNEEKSNLALSLQEESSWVVPEDSAATDSARVRIQQQITMTDAEIQGLERLLNNQYAREHELSLEQKKLQDASYTDVGETRLQTRLNELDASRVNNTKLIELIEENLKWVKRYQTLLGQHANAIAFSTLEKNTQA
;
A
#
# COMPACT_ATOMS: atom_id res chain seq x y z
N MET A 1 10.65 -27.91 -52.26
CA MET A 1 10.55 -26.44 -52.24
C MET A 1 9.08 -26.09 -52.17
N SER A 2 8.54 -25.29 -51.26
CA SER A 2 9.07 -24.61 -50.08
C SER A 2 7.86 -24.44 -49.15
N LEU A 3 8.06 -24.68 -47.86
CA LEU A 3 7.14 -24.33 -46.79
C LEU A 3 6.97 -22.80 -46.76
N PHE A 4 5.75 -22.31 -46.59
CA PHE A 4 5.51 -20.95 -46.11
C PHE A 4 4.76 -20.99 -44.78
N ALA A 5 5.40 -20.36 -43.82
CA ALA A 5 5.11 -20.33 -42.41
C ALA A 5 3.74 -19.71 -42.10
N CYS A 6 2.95 -20.43 -41.31
CA CYS A 6 1.83 -19.88 -40.58
C CYS A 6 2.39 -19.18 -39.34
N ALA A 7 2.59 -17.86 -39.43
CA ALA A 7 2.93 -17.03 -38.28
C ALA A 7 1.63 -16.71 -37.53
N THR A 8 1.27 -17.54 -36.55
CA THR A 8 0.24 -17.18 -35.58
C THR A 8 0.80 -16.10 -34.67
N LEU A 9 0.22 -14.90 -34.81
CA LEU A 9 0.44 -13.74 -33.97
C LEU A 9 0.29 -14.12 -32.49
N GLY A 10 1.35 -13.93 -31.73
CA GLY A 10 1.29 -13.92 -30.27
C GLY A 10 0.48 -12.72 -29.82
N VAL A 11 -0.78 -12.96 -29.46
CA VAL A 11 -1.59 -11.99 -28.73
C VAL A 11 -1.10 -12.04 -27.28
N PRO A 12 -0.53 -10.95 -26.72
CA PRO A 12 -0.33 -10.90 -25.28
C PRO A 12 -1.71 -10.96 -24.63
N THR A 13 -1.89 -11.98 -23.79
CA THR A 13 -3.13 -12.30 -23.07
C THR A 13 -3.69 -11.07 -22.38
N GLN A 14 -4.90 -10.68 -22.78
CA GLN A 14 -5.65 -9.51 -22.30
C GLN A 14 -5.90 -9.53 -20.77
N ALA A 15 -5.75 -10.68 -20.12
CA ALA A 15 -5.79 -10.85 -18.66
C ALA A 15 -4.51 -10.34 -17.93
N MET A 16 -3.36 -10.29 -18.61
CA MET A 16 -2.14 -9.70 -18.03
C MET A 16 -2.20 -8.18 -18.04
N ALA A 17 -2.76 -7.60 -19.10
CA ALA A 17 -2.91 -6.15 -19.19
C ALA A 17 -3.78 -5.62 -18.04
N SER A 18 -4.91 -6.27 -17.74
CA SER A 18 -5.79 -5.85 -16.62
C SER A 18 -5.15 -6.08 -15.24
N ALA A 19 -4.40 -7.17 -15.05
CA ALA A 19 -3.68 -7.42 -13.79
C ALA A 19 -2.51 -6.45 -13.58
N MET A 20 -1.76 -6.12 -14.64
CA MET A 20 -0.69 -5.12 -14.60
C MET A 20 -1.23 -3.70 -14.44
N GLU A 21 -2.41 -3.41 -14.99
CA GLU A 21 -3.08 -2.12 -14.84
C GLU A 21 -3.56 -1.90 -13.40
N GLY A 22 -4.20 -2.90 -12.79
CA GLY A 22 -4.57 -2.86 -11.37
C GLY A 22 -3.36 -2.76 -10.43
N TYR A 23 -2.26 -3.45 -10.76
CA TYR A 23 -1.00 -3.35 -10.04
C TYR A 23 -0.38 -1.95 -10.14
N THR A 24 -0.35 -1.37 -11.34
CA THR A 24 0.22 -0.04 -11.59
C THR A 24 -0.59 1.04 -10.88
N GLN A 25 -1.92 0.93 -10.90
CA GLN A 25 -2.82 1.83 -10.18
C GLN A 25 -2.60 1.75 -8.67
N LEU A 26 -2.43 0.54 -8.11
CA LEU A 26 -2.17 0.38 -6.68
C LEU A 26 -0.81 0.97 -6.28
N ILE A 27 0.24 0.77 -7.08
CA ILE A 27 1.54 1.41 -6.86
C ILE A 27 1.43 2.92 -6.90
N GLN A 28 0.73 3.46 -7.89
CA GLN A 28 0.54 4.90 -8.02
C GLN A 28 -0.15 5.45 -6.77
N TYR A 29 -1.27 4.84 -6.37
CA TYR A 29 -2.00 5.21 -5.16
C TYR A 29 -1.09 5.20 -3.92
N LEU A 30 -0.31 4.13 -3.70
CA LEU A 30 0.59 4.03 -2.55
C LEU A 30 1.73 5.08 -2.57
N ASN A 31 2.17 5.52 -3.74
CA ASN A 31 3.18 6.59 -3.85
C ASN A 31 2.57 7.98 -3.61
N GLU A 32 1.35 8.21 -4.09
CA GLU A 32 0.60 9.45 -3.84
C GLU A 32 0.28 9.59 -2.36
N GLU A 33 -0.20 8.52 -1.72
CA GLU A 33 -0.51 8.50 -0.28
C GLU A 33 0.72 8.80 0.57
N LYS A 34 1.84 8.12 0.29
CA LYS A 34 3.13 8.40 0.94
C LYS A 34 3.54 9.87 0.79
N SER A 35 3.34 10.46 -0.39
CA SER A 35 3.68 11.86 -0.65
C SER A 35 2.79 12.80 0.15
N ASN A 36 1.49 12.52 0.23
CA ASN A 36 0.53 13.28 1.02
C ASN A 36 0.86 13.21 2.51
N LEU A 37 1.11 12.01 3.05
CA LEU A 37 1.52 11.81 4.43
C LEU A 37 2.83 12.53 4.75
N ALA A 38 3.81 12.50 3.85
CA ALA A 38 5.06 13.23 4.03
C ALA A 38 4.85 14.75 4.09
N LEU A 39 3.93 15.30 3.28
CA LEU A 39 3.55 16.72 3.35
C LEU A 39 2.85 17.06 4.67
N SER A 40 1.86 16.25 5.08
CA SER A 40 1.16 16.45 6.35
C SER A 40 2.10 16.38 7.56
N LEU A 41 3.16 15.57 7.49
CA LEU A 41 4.20 15.50 8.50
C LEU A 41 5.13 16.70 8.50
N GLN A 42 5.41 17.33 7.36
CA GLN A 42 6.20 18.55 7.33
C GLN A 42 5.44 19.74 7.92
N GLU A 43 4.12 19.76 7.71
CA GLU A 43 3.21 20.75 8.28
C GLU A 43 3.07 20.63 9.82
N GLU A 44 3.52 19.53 10.44
CA GLU A 44 3.54 19.34 11.90
C GLU A 44 4.22 20.50 12.64
N SER A 45 5.31 21.04 12.08
CA SER A 45 6.04 22.18 12.67
C SER A 45 5.19 23.44 12.85
N SER A 46 4.02 23.51 12.18
CA SER A 46 3.06 24.61 12.27
C SER A 46 1.89 24.36 13.22
N TRP A 47 1.85 23.20 13.91
CA TRP A 47 0.75 22.86 14.81
C TRP A 47 0.83 23.65 16.12
N VAL A 48 0.04 24.72 16.20
CA VAL A 48 -0.05 25.59 17.37
C VAL A 48 -1.28 25.22 18.21
N VAL A 49 -1.11 25.19 19.53
CA VAL A 49 -2.22 25.02 20.48
C VAL A 49 -3.08 26.30 20.48
N PRO A 50 -4.39 26.23 20.17
CA PRO A 50 -5.22 27.43 20.13
C PRO A 50 -5.39 28.10 21.50
N GLU A 51 -5.48 29.43 21.50
CA GLU A 51 -5.60 30.21 22.74
C GLU A 51 -7.05 30.38 23.21
N ASP A 52 -8.01 30.51 22.29
CA ASP A 52 -9.43 30.65 22.62
C ASP A 52 -10.18 29.31 22.65
N SER A 53 -11.30 29.29 23.38
CA SER A 53 -12.11 28.09 23.59
C SER A 53 -12.72 27.54 22.30
N ALA A 54 -13.20 28.43 21.41
CA ALA A 54 -13.88 27.99 20.19
C ALA A 54 -12.90 27.35 19.20
N ALA A 55 -11.71 27.92 19.06
CA ALA A 55 -10.63 27.34 18.26
C ALA A 55 -10.09 26.05 18.88
N THR A 56 -10.04 25.95 20.21
CA THR A 56 -9.66 24.73 20.93
C THR A 56 -10.63 23.59 20.62
N ASP A 57 -11.94 23.83 20.71
CA ASP A 57 -12.96 22.82 20.43
C ASP A 57 -12.93 22.39 18.95
N SER A 58 -12.79 23.36 18.04
CA SER A 58 -12.64 23.08 16.60
C SER A 58 -11.40 22.22 16.31
N ALA A 59 -10.26 22.53 16.93
CA ALA A 59 -9.02 21.78 16.76
C ALA A 59 -9.17 20.33 17.27
N ARG A 60 -9.82 20.12 18.43
CA ARG A 60 -10.08 18.77 18.96
C ARG A 60 -10.93 17.94 17.99
N VAL A 61 -12.02 18.52 17.48
CA VAL A 61 -12.90 17.82 16.52
C VAL A 61 -12.12 17.45 15.27
N ARG A 62 -11.32 18.38 14.71
CA ARG A 62 -10.50 18.12 13.52
C ARG A 62 -9.49 17.00 13.76
N ILE A 63 -8.77 17.04 14.86
CA ILE A 63 -7.76 16.01 15.20
C ILE A 63 -8.44 14.64 15.38
N GLN A 64 -9.59 14.59 16.04
CA GLN A 64 -10.32 13.34 16.23
C GLN A 64 -10.81 12.74 14.90
N GLN A 65 -11.26 13.59 13.97
CA GLN A 65 -11.60 13.17 12.61
C GLN A 65 -10.37 12.60 11.89
N GLN A 66 -9.24 13.29 11.96
CA GLN A 66 -7.99 12.83 11.34
C GLN A 66 -7.51 11.49 11.94
N ILE A 67 -7.58 11.32 13.26
CA ILE A 67 -7.25 10.04 13.92
C ILE A 67 -8.14 8.92 13.37
N THR A 68 -9.46 9.16 13.31
CA THR A 68 -10.43 8.17 12.79
C THR A 68 -10.13 7.79 11.33
N MET A 69 -9.76 8.77 10.50
CA MET A 69 -9.37 8.51 9.12
C MET A 69 -8.10 7.66 9.05
N THR A 70 -7.07 8.01 9.82
CA THR A 70 -5.81 7.24 9.86
C THR A 70 -6.01 5.82 10.40
N ASP A 71 -6.94 5.61 11.34
CA ASP A 71 -7.31 4.27 11.82
C ASP A 71 -7.91 3.41 10.69
N ALA A 72 -8.83 3.99 9.92
CA ALA A 72 -9.44 3.29 8.80
C ALA A 72 -8.42 2.97 7.70
N GLU A 73 -7.49 3.88 7.45
CA GLU A 73 -6.40 3.71 6.50
C GLU A 73 -5.43 2.61 6.93
N ILE A 74 -5.00 2.60 8.20
CA ILE A 74 -4.17 1.52 8.79
C ILE A 74 -4.84 0.16 8.58
N GLN A 75 -6.13 0.04 8.91
CA GLN A 75 -6.88 -1.21 8.73
C GLN A 75 -7.01 -1.61 7.25
N GLY A 76 -7.12 -0.63 6.34
CA GLY A 76 -7.11 -0.86 4.89
C GLY A 76 -5.78 -1.44 4.42
N LEU A 77 -4.69 -0.78 4.79
CA LEU A 77 -3.33 -1.18 4.44
C LEU A 77 -2.94 -2.53 5.06
N GLU A 78 -3.31 -2.81 6.31
CA GLU A 78 -3.06 -4.11 6.96
C GLU A 78 -3.80 -5.26 6.26
N ARG A 79 -5.05 -5.02 5.81
CA ARG A 79 -5.78 -6.01 4.99
C ARG A 79 -5.12 -6.23 3.63
N LEU A 80 -4.70 -5.15 2.96
CA LEU A 80 -3.98 -5.25 1.69
C LEU A 80 -2.66 -6.02 1.84
N LEU A 81 -1.92 -5.75 2.91
CA LEU A 81 -0.66 -6.43 3.24
C LEU A 81 -0.88 -7.94 3.44
N ASN A 82 -1.89 -8.31 4.23
CA ASN A 82 -2.24 -9.71 4.44
C ASN A 82 -2.60 -10.42 3.12
N ASN A 83 -3.31 -9.73 2.22
CA ASN A 83 -3.62 -10.27 0.89
C ASN A 83 -2.35 -10.48 0.05
N GLN A 84 -1.38 -9.55 0.08
CA GLN A 84 -0.13 -9.72 -0.66
C GLN A 84 0.74 -10.85 -0.08
N TYR A 85 0.73 -11.05 1.24
CA TYR A 85 1.41 -12.19 1.86
C TYR A 85 0.77 -13.53 1.47
N ALA A 86 -0.56 -13.62 1.46
CA ALA A 86 -1.25 -14.79 0.95
C ALA A 86 -0.91 -15.04 -0.53
N ARG A 87 -0.84 -13.98 -1.33
CA ARG A 87 -0.46 -14.06 -2.74
C ARG A 87 0.98 -14.55 -2.93
N GLU A 88 1.93 -14.09 -2.12
CA GLU A 88 3.33 -14.56 -2.19
C GLU A 88 3.41 -16.06 -1.93
N HIS A 89 2.65 -16.54 -0.95
CA HIS A 89 2.58 -17.96 -0.63
C HIS A 89 1.98 -18.78 -1.80
N GLU A 90 0.90 -18.30 -2.42
CA GLU A 90 0.32 -18.93 -3.62
C GLU A 90 1.32 -19.00 -4.78
N LEU A 91 2.00 -17.89 -5.08
CA LEU A 91 3.00 -17.83 -6.15
C LEU A 91 4.17 -18.77 -5.89
N SER A 92 4.63 -18.88 -4.64
CA SER A 92 5.68 -19.81 -4.23
C SER A 92 5.27 -21.27 -4.44
N LEU A 93 4.02 -21.62 -4.09
CA LEU A 93 3.49 -22.97 -4.34
C LEU A 93 3.34 -23.27 -5.84
N GLU A 94 2.90 -22.30 -6.64
CA GLU A 94 2.83 -22.44 -8.10
C GLU A 94 4.22 -22.64 -8.70
N GLN A 95 5.23 -21.91 -8.22
CA GLN A 95 6.60 -22.04 -8.71
C GLN A 95 7.14 -23.43 -8.48
N LYS A 96 6.95 -23.95 -7.26
CA LYS A 96 7.39 -25.29 -6.91
C LYS A 96 6.71 -26.34 -7.80
N LYS A 97 5.41 -26.22 -8.05
CA LYS A 97 4.68 -27.13 -8.95
C LYS A 97 5.22 -27.10 -10.38
N LEU A 98 5.56 -25.92 -10.89
CA LEU A 98 6.12 -25.79 -12.24
C LEU A 98 7.55 -26.33 -12.32
N GLN A 99 8.36 -26.15 -11.28
CA GLN A 99 9.71 -26.71 -11.18
C GLN A 99 9.71 -28.24 -11.07
N ASP A 100 8.71 -28.80 -10.36
CA ASP A 100 8.53 -30.25 -10.20
C ASP A 100 7.85 -30.90 -11.43
N ALA A 101 7.33 -30.11 -12.37
CA ALA A 101 6.65 -30.62 -13.56
C ALA A 101 7.65 -31.16 -14.59
N SER A 102 7.39 -32.37 -15.11
CA SER A 102 8.21 -32.93 -16.19
C SER A 102 8.00 -32.15 -17.50
N TYR A 103 9.09 -31.80 -18.18
CA TYR A 103 9.09 -31.14 -19.49
C TYR A 103 8.25 -31.86 -20.56
N THR A 104 8.02 -33.16 -20.38
CA THR A 104 7.22 -34.00 -21.29
C THR A 104 5.73 -33.66 -21.32
N ASP A 105 5.16 -33.03 -20.28
CA ASP A 105 3.70 -32.80 -20.18
C ASP A 105 3.24 -31.44 -20.74
N VAL A 106 4.08 -30.40 -20.71
CA VAL A 106 3.66 -29.00 -20.95
C VAL A 106 4.40 -28.35 -22.14
N GLY A 107 5.54 -28.92 -22.53
CA GLY A 107 6.45 -28.35 -23.52
C GLY A 107 7.38 -27.29 -22.93
N GLU A 108 8.67 -27.39 -23.23
CA GLU A 108 9.74 -26.56 -22.65
C GLU A 108 9.51 -25.05 -22.81
N THR A 109 9.14 -24.58 -24.00
CA THR A 109 8.86 -23.16 -24.25
C THR A 109 7.71 -22.65 -23.40
N ARG A 110 6.63 -23.43 -23.23
CA ARG A 110 5.45 -23.01 -22.47
C ARG A 110 5.74 -22.99 -20.97
N LEU A 111 6.49 -23.98 -20.48
CA LEU A 111 6.95 -24.02 -19.10
C LEU A 111 7.85 -22.82 -18.78
N GLN A 112 8.81 -22.51 -19.66
CA GLN A 112 9.70 -21.38 -19.47
C GLN A 112 8.97 -20.04 -19.49
N THR A 113 8.02 -19.85 -20.41
CA THR A 113 7.16 -18.65 -20.42
C THR A 113 6.43 -18.53 -19.09
N ARG A 114 5.78 -19.60 -18.61
CA ARG A 114 5.03 -19.55 -17.36
C ARG A 114 5.90 -19.26 -16.14
N LEU A 115 7.11 -19.81 -16.09
CA LEU A 115 8.08 -19.51 -15.04
C LEU A 115 8.48 -18.02 -15.05
N ASN A 116 8.76 -17.46 -16.23
CA ASN A 116 9.11 -16.04 -16.37
C ASN A 116 7.95 -15.11 -15.93
N GLU A 117 6.70 -15.47 -16.26
CA GLU A 117 5.50 -14.73 -15.82
C GLU A 117 5.33 -14.75 -14.31
N LEU A 118 5.60 -15.92 -13.71
CA LEU A 118 5.50 -16.12 -12.29
C LEU A 118 6.57 -15.31 -11.54
N ASP A 119 7.80 -15.34 -12.03
CA ASP A 119 8.91 -14.56 -11.47
C ASP A 119 8.60 -13.06 -11.54
N ALA A 120 8.08 -12.57 -12.66
CA ALA A 120 7.64 -11.18 -12.77
C ALA A 120 6.52 -10.84 -11.76
N SER A 121 5.56 -11.74 -11.57
CA SER A 121 4.47 -11.57 -10.60
C SER A 121 4.99 -11.53 -9.15
N ARG A 122 6.00 -12.33 -8.81
CA ARG A 122 6.62 -12.35 -7.48
C ARG A 122 7.42 -11.08 -7.19
N VAL A 123 8.23 -10.64 -8.15
CA VAL A 123 8.95 -9.36 -8.04
C VAL A 123 7.97 -8.21 -7.81
N ASN A 124 6.86 -8.22 -8.53
CA ASN A 124 5.82 -7.22 -8.38
C ASN A 124 5.15 -7.28 -6.99
N ASN A 125 4.73 -8.47 -6.56
CA ASN A 125 4.10 -8.66 -5.25
C ASN A 125 5.03 -8.24 -4.09
N THR A 126 6.32 -8.55 -4.19
CA THR A 126 7.34 -8.12 -3.22
C THR A 126 7.40 -6.60 -3.12
N LYS A 127 7.43 -5.90 -4.26
CA LYS A 127 7.43 -4.43 -4.29
C LYS A 127 6.16 -3.83 -3.68
N LEU A 128 5.00 -4.46 -3.87
CA LEU A 128 3.77 -4.02 -3.21
C LEU A 128 3.82 -4.19 -1.70
N ILE A 129 4.33 -5.33 -1.22
CA ILE A 129 4.53 -5.56 0.23
C ILE A 129 5.38 -4.43 0.80
N GLU A 130 6.54 -4.15 0.20
CA GLU A 130 7.45 -3.08 0.63
C GLU A 130 6.76 -1.71 0.67
N LEU A 131 6.01 -1.35 -0.37
CA LEU A 131 5.30 -0.07 -0.45
C LEU A 131 4.16 0.04 0.57
N ILE A 132 3.41 -1.04 0.80
CA ILE A 132 2.33 -1.07 1.80
C ILE A 132 2.93 -0.94 3.20
N GLU A 133 4.01 -1.66 3.51
CA GLU A 133 4.71 -1.56 4.79
C GLU A 133 5.29 -0.17 5.03
N GLU A 134 5.82 0.47 3.99
CA GLU A 134 6.29 1.84 4.09
C GLU A 134 5.13 2.80 4.38
N ASN A 135 4.02 2.73 3.65
CA ASN A 135 2.82 3.54 3.92
C ASN A 135 2.30 3.33 5.34
N LEU A 136 2.25 2.07 5.82
CA LEU A 136 1.89 1.76 7.20
C LEU A 136 2.77 2.47 8.23
N LYS A 137 4.08 2.56 7.97
CA LYS A 137 5.00 3.31 8.86
C LYS A 137 4.68 4.80 8.86
N TRP A 138 4.42 5.39 7.69
CA TRP A 138 4.11 6.81 7.55
C TRP A 138 2.79 7.18 8.23
N VAL A 139 1.71 6.43 7.98
CA VAL A 139 0.39 6.71 8.58
C VAL A 139 0.41 6.51 10.09
N LYS A 140 1.09 5.47 10.61
CA LYS A 140 1.23 5.24 12.07
C LYS A 140 2.04 6.36 12.74
N ARG A 141 3.06 6.88 12.06
CA ARG A 141 3.82 8.04 12.53
C ARG A 141 2.93 9.29 12.58
N TYR A 142 2.17 9.55 11.51
CA TYR A 142 1.25 10.68 11.46
C TYR A 142 0.18 10.60 12.56
N GLN A 143 -0.41 9.43 12.77
CA GLN A 143 -1.37 9.19 13.85
C GLN A 143 -0.76 9.42 15.24
N THR A 144 0.50 8.98 15.45
CA THR A 144 1.21 9.23 16.71
C THR A 144 1.32 10.73 17.01
N LEU A 145 1.62 11.53 16.00
CA LEU A 145 1.74 12.98 16.13
C LEU A 145 0.39 13.63 16.39
N LEU A 146 -0.67 13.21 15.70
CA LEU A 146 -2.04 13.68 15.98
C LEU A 146 -2.41 13.43 17.45
N GLY A 147 -2.04 12.26 17.99
CA GLY A 147 -2.23 11.93 19.41
C GLY A 147 -1.43 12.85 20.35
N GLN A 148 -0.17 13.16 20.01
CA GLN A 148 0.64 14.12 20.77
C GLN A 148 0.03 15.52 20.77
N HIS A 149 -0.45 15.99 19.62
CA HIS A 149 -1.09 17.29 19.50
C HIS A 149 -2.43 17.36 20.25
N ALA A 150 -3.25 16.31 20.19
CA ALA A 150 -4.45 16.18 21.00
C ALA A 150 -4.15 16.29 22.50
N ASN A 151 -3.10 15.61 22.96
CA ASN A 151 -2.65 15.67 24.35
C ASN A 151 -2.20 17.09 24.75
N ALA A 152 -1.40 17.75 23.89
CA ALA A 152 -0.96 19.12 24.16
C ALA A 152 -2.14 20.11 24.32
N ILE A 153 -3.15 19.98 23.46
CA ILE A 153 -4.39 20.78 23.58
C ILE A 153 -5.11 20.46 24.89
N ALA A 154 -5.24 19.18 25.25
CA ALA A 154 -5.89 18.77 26.51
C ALA A 154 -5.17 19.34 27.74
N PHE A 155 -3.85 19.25 27.81
CA PHE A 155 -3.05 19.81 28.90
C PHE A 155 -3.22 21.33 29.03
N SER A 156 -3.13 22.07 27.92
CA SER A 156 -3.31 23.53 27.94
C SER A 156 -4.68 23.97 28.46
N THR A 157 -5.72 23.15 28.24
CA THR A 157 -7.07 23.45 28.71
C THR A 157 -7.20 23.19 30.21
N LEU A 158 -6.54 22.16 30.73
CA LEU A 158 -6.51 21.89 32.17
C LEU A 158 -5.81 23.01 32.95
N GLU A 159 -4.67 23.49 32.46
CA GLU A 159 -3.94 24.60 33.09
C GLU A 159 -4.79 25.87 33.18
N LYS A 160 -5.46 26.25 32.08
CA LYS A 160 -6.37 27.41 32.06
C LYS A 160 -7.51 27.29 33.07
N ASN A 161 -8.07 26.09 33.24
CA ASN A 161 -9.16 25.85 34.19
C ASN A 161 -8.72 25.83 35.65
N THR A 162 -7.44 25.59 35.94
CA THR A 162 -6.89 25.65 37.31
C THR A 162 -6.45 27.05 37.76
N GLN A 163 -6.32 27.99 36.83
CA GLN A 163 -5.90 29.37 37.09
C GLN A 163 -7.08 30.37 37.15
N ALA A 164 -8.29 29.92 36.82
CA ALA A 164 -9.54 30.68 36.88
C ALA A 164 -10.32 30.37 38.17
#